data_AF-A0A950AY39-F1
#
_entry.id   AF-A0A950AY39-F1
#
_cell.length_a   1.000
_cell.length_b   1.000
_cell.length_c   1.000
_cell.angle_alpha   90.00
_cell.angle_beta   90.00
_cell.angle_gamma   90.00
#
_symmetry.space_group_name_H-M   'P 1'
#
loop_
_entity.id
_entity.type
_entity.pdbx_description
1 polymer ?
#
loop_
_entity_poly.entity_id
_entity_poly.type
_entity_poly.pdbx_seq_one_letter_code
_entity_poly.pdbx_strand_id
1 'polypeptide(L)'
;MRSLSWPGTKATRGRRKKGREGRRRRLKGAPGRGTLEQEKPPIFGMIPRTGEVVIRMLENIQQVTIGPLIRAMIAPGSVVCTDEYDIYDRLPVWGYMHCTVCHAAGEFARDDDGDGFCEVHVNTLEGFWS
;
A
#
# COMPACT_ATOMS: atom_id res chain seq x y z
N MET A 1 -38.78 39.66 18.95
CA MET A 1 -37.85 38.89 18.10
C MET A 1 -38.08 37.40 18.31
N ARG A 2 -38.37 36.62 17.27
CA ARG A 2 -38.56 35.17 17.34
C ARG A 2 -37.22 34.48 17.12
N SER A 3 -36.84 33.62 18.06
CA SER A 3 -35.70 32.71 17.98
C SER A 3 -35.93 31.66 16.89
N LEU A 4 -35.05 31.59 15.88
CA LEU A 4 -35.00 30.46 14.96
C LEU A 4 -34.18 29.34 15.59
N SER A 5 -34.83 28.23 15.93
CA SER A 5 -34.19 26.95 16.22
C SER A 5 -34.07 26.15 14.91
N TRP A 6 -32.88 25.62 14.64
CA TRP A 6 -32.65 24.71 13.52
C TRP A 6 -32.87 23.26 14.01
N PRO A 7 -33.74 22.45 13.36
CA PRO A 7 -33.83 21.04 13.70
C PRO A 7 -32.60 20.29 13.16
N GLY A 8 -31.86 19.65 14.07
CA GLY A 8 -30.73 18.79 13.73
C GLY A 8 -31.19 17.53 13.00
N THR A 9 -30.77 17.36 11.75
CA THR A 9 -30.89 16.12 11.00
C THR A 9 -29.63 15.27 11.18
N LYS A 10 -29.75 14.16 11.91
CA LYS A 10 -28.71 13.11 11.92
C LYS A 10 -28.66 12.49 10.53
N ALA A 11 -27.60 12.77 9.76
CA ALA A 11 -27.36 12.13 8.47
C ALA A 11 -27.00 10.65 8.68
N THR A 12 -27.96 9.75 8.44
CA THR A 12 -27.67 8.33 8.30
C THR A 12 -27.04 8.09 6.93
N ARG A 13 -25.74 7.75 6.88
CA ARG A 13 -25.07 7.31 5.66
C ARG A 13 -25.62 5.95 5.23
N GLY A 14 -26.75 5.96 4.52
CA GLY A 14 -27.30 4.77 3.87
C GLY A 14 -26.43 4.37 2.68
N ARG A 15 -25.65 3.28 2.82
CA ARG A 15 -24.93 2.67 1.70
C ARG A 15 -25.95 2.01 0.77
N ARG A 16 -26.46 2.78 -0.21
CA ARG A 16 -27.43 2.29 -1.22
C ARG A 16 -26.78 1.15 -2.02
N LYS A 17 -27.25 -0.09 -1.83
CA LYS A 17 -26.79 -1.26 -2.61
C LYS A 17 -27.12 -1.00 -4.08
N LYS A 18 -26.11 -0.93 -4.95
CA LYS A 18 -26.24 -0.47 -6.35
C LYS A 18 -27.00 -1.44 -7.29
N GLY A 19 -27.67 -2.49 -6.80
CA GLY A 19 -28.51 -3.39 -7.62
C GLY A 19 -27.81 -4.08 -8.79
N ARG A 20 -26.48 -4.00 -8.89
CA ARG A 20 -25.70 -4.64 -9.96
C ARG A 20 -25.53 -6.10 -9.61
N GLU A 21 -25.71 -6.99 -10.59
CA GLU A 21 -25.33 -8.38 -10.43
C GLU A 21 -23.84 -8.48 -10.06
N GLY A 22 -23.54 -9.32 -9.06
CA GLY A 22 -22.16 -9.57 -8.65
C GLY A 22 -21.36 -10.19 -9.81
N ARG A 23 -20.08 -9.81 -9.92
CA ARG A 23 -19.17 -10.34 -10.94
C ARG A 23 -19.13 -11.88 -10.84
N ARG A 24 -19.68 -12.58 -11.84
CA ARG A 24 -19.85 -14.04 -11.85
C ARG A 24 -18.58 -14.84 -12.17
N ARG A 25 -17.53 -14.20 -12.68
CA ARG A 25 -16.19 -14.81 -12.84
C ARG A 25 -15.36 -14.56 -11.59
N ARG A 26 -15.48 -15.45 -10.60
CA ARG A 26 -14.56 -15.50 -9.46
C ARG A 26 -13.39 -16.41 -9.82
N LEU A 27 -12.16 -15.95 -9.63
CA LEU A 27 -10.99 -16.82 -9.63
C LEU A 27 -11.18 -17.91 -8.57
N LYS A 28 -10.76 -19.15 -8.84
CA LYS A 28 -10.92 -20.30 -7.92
C LYS A 28 -10.22 -20.10 -6.57
N GLY A 29 -9.28 -19.17 -6.47
CA GLY A 29 -8.49 -18.98 -5.25
C GLY A 29 -9.29 -18.38 -4.09
N ALA A 30 -9.08 -18.97 -2.91
CA ALA A 30 -9.56 -18.46 -1.62
C ALA A 30 -9.20 -16.97 -1.40
N PRO A 31 -9.89 -16.27 -0.49
CA PRO A 31 -9.47 -14.94 -0.04
C PRO A 31 -8.07 -15.01 0.56
N GLY A 32 -7.25 -13.97 0.33
CA GLY A 32 -5.89 -13.90 0.86
C GLY A 32 -4.88 -13.49 -0.20
N ARG A 33 -3.62 -13.46 0.22
CA ARG A 33 -2.47 -13.20 -0.65
C ARG A 33 -2.27 -14.42 -1.53
N GLY A 34 -2.21 -14.19 -2.83
CA GLY A 34 -2.00 -15.25 -3.79
C GLY A 34 -0.63 -15.90 -3.61
N THR A 35 -0.54 -17.17 -4.01
CA THR A 35 0.70 -17.89 -4.22
C THR A 35 0.69 -18.46 -5.63
N LEU A 36 1.85 -18.91 -6.13
CA LEU A 36 1.92 -19.66 -7.37
C LEU A 36 0.97 -20.88 -7.35
N GLU A 37 0.93 -21.58 -6.22
CA GLU A 37 0.05 -22.75 -6.00
C GLU A 37 -1.44 -22.41 -6.09
N GLN A 38 -1.83 -21.17 -5.74
CA GLN A 38 -3.21 -20.69 -5.83
C GLN A 38 -3.57 -20.13 -7.21
N GLU A 39 -2.69 -20.31 -8.21
CA GLU A 39 -2.80 -19.74 -9.56
C GLU A 39 -2.95 -18.20 -9.54
N LYS A 40 -2.43 -17.56 -8.49
CA LYS A 40 -2.45 -16.11 -8.29
C LYS A 40 -1.05 -15.66 -7.84
N PRO A 41 -0.01 -15.87 -8.66
CA PRO A 41 1.34 -15.49 -8.26
C PRO A 41 1.37 -13.98 -7.97
N PRO A 42 1.88 -13.58 -6.80
CA PRO A 42 1.98 -12.18 -6.46
C PRO A 42 2.98 -11.45 -7.35
N ILE A 43 2.70 -10.18 -7.63
CA ILE A 43 3.60 -9.28 -8.32
C ILE A 43 4.19 -8.33 -7.27
N PHE A 44 5.51 -8.27 -7.22
CA PHE A 44 6.27 -7.38 -6.36
C PHE A 44 6.89 -6.26 -7.19
N GLY A 45 6.67 -5.02 -6.76
CA GLY A 45 7.15 -3.81 -7.43
C GLY A 45 8.07 -3.01 -6.51
N MET A 46 9.11 -2.42 -7.10
CA MET A 46 9.98 -1.43 -6.45
C MET A 46 10.23 -0.30 -7.44
N ILE A 47 10.26 0.94 -6.97
CA ILE A 47 10.54 2.11 -7.80
C ILE A 47 11.37 3.11 -6.99
N PRO A 48 12.53 3.55 -7.49
CA PRO A 48 13.25 4.67 -6.90
C PRO A 48 12.49 5.99 -7.15
N ARG A 49 12.76 7.03 -6.36
CA ARG A 49 12.16 8.36 -6.58
C ARG A 49 12.44 8.91 -7.97
N THR A 50 13.62 8.59 -8.50
CA THR A 50 14.02 8.88 -9.88
C THR A 50 14.61 7.60 -10.49
N GLY A 51 14.08 7.19 -11.64
CA GLY A 51 14.56 6.02 -12.37
C GLY A 51 13.46 5.07 -12.81
N GLU A 52 13.85 3.82 -13.00
CA GLU A 52 13.01 2.79 -13.62
C GLU A 52 12.28 1.92 -12.60
N VAL A 53 11.07 1.50 -12.96
CA VAL A 53 10.29 0.54 -12.19
C VAL A 53 10.88 -0.86 -12.33
N VAL A 54 10.97 -1.59 -11.21
CA VAL A 54 11.32 -3.00 -11.18
C VAL A 54 10.08 -3.79 -10.80
N ILE A 55 9.72 -4.77 -11.64
CA ILE A 55 8.60 -5.68 -11.40
C ILE A 55 9.11 -7.12 -11.41
N ARG A 56 8.68 -7.91 -10.43
CA ARG A 56 8.99 -9.35 -10.34
C ARG A 56 7.74 -10.14 -9.95
N MET A 57 7.47 -11.20 -10.70
CA MET A 57 6.49 -12.21 -10.30
C MET A 57 7.14 -13.14 -9.28
N LEU A 58 6.49 -13.35 -8.14
CA LEU A 58 6.99 -14.17 -7.04
C LEU A 58 6.11 -15.39 -6.81
N GLU A 59 6.67 -16.39 -6.15
CA GLU A 59 5.90 -17.57 -5.73
C GLU A 59 4.99 -17.26 -4.54
N ASN A 60 5.44 -16.36 -3.64
CA ASN A 60 4.71 -15.88 -2.48
C ASN A 60 5.26 -14.50 -2.04
N ILE A 61 4.57 -13.84 -1.11
CA ILE A 61 5.04 -12.60 -0.47
C ILE A 61 5.39 -12.93 0.98
N GLN A 62 6.65 -13.33 1.21
CA GLN A 62 7.22 -13.57 2.54
C GLN A 62 8.57 -12.90 2.65
N GLN A 63 8.99 -12.54 3.86
CA GLN A 63 10.29 -11.90 4.13
C GLN A 63 11.48 -12.69 3.56
N VAL A 64 11.42 -14.03 3.64
CA VAL A 64 12.46 -14.92 3.07
C VAL A 64 12.55 -14.83 1.54
N THR A 65 11.43 -14.54 0.88
CA THR A 65 11.31 -14.45 -0.57
C THR A 65 11.70 -13.05 -1.07
N ILE A 66 11.24 -11.99 -0.41
CA ILE A 66 11.50 -10.61 -0.84
C ILE A 66 12.88 -10.08 -0.41
N GLY A 67 13.42 -10.57 0.71
CA GLY A 67 14.68 -10.08 1.27
C GLY A 67 15.87 -10.19 0.31
N PRO A 68 16.11 -11.34 -0.36
CA PRO A 68 17.17 -11.46 -1.36
C PRO A 68 17.00 -10.50 -2.54
N LEU A 69 15.76 -10.27 -2.98
CA LEU A 69 15.46 -9.36 -4.10
C LEU A 69 15.74 -7.91 -3.74
N ILE A 70 15.31 -7.47 -2.55
CA ILE A 70 15.59 -6.13 -2.05
C ILE A 70 17.10 -5.91 -1.97
N ARG A 71 17.84 -6.86 -1.39
CA ARG A 71 19.32 -6.77 -1.27
C ARG A 71 20.06 -6.77 -2.60
N ALA A 72 19.51 -7.42 -3.62
CA ALA A 72 20.11 -7.43 -4.95
C ALA A 72 19.85 -6.13 -5.73
N MET A 73 18.73 -5.44 -5.46
CA MET A 73 18.27 -4.31 -6.27
C MET A 73 18.45 -2.95 -5.60
N ILE A 74 18.45 -2.90 -4.27
CA ILE A 74 18.53 -1.65 -3.50
C ILE A 74 19.86 -1.59 -2.75
N ALA A 75 20.61 -0.51 -2.99
CA ALA A 75 21.88 -0.28 -2.31
C ALA A 75 21.70 -0.24 -0.77
N PRO A 76 22.56 -0.90 0.01
CA PRO A 76 22.54 -0.81 1.47
C PRO A 76 22.60 0.65 1.95
N GLY A 77 21.92 0.95 3.05
CA GLY A 77 21.82 2.32 3.59
C GLY A 77 20.80 3.22 2.88
N SER A 78 20.15 2.75 1.81
CA SER A 78 19.10 3.53 1.14
C SER A 78 17.88 3.73 2.03
N VAL A 79 17.16 4.84 1.81
CA VAL A 79 15.83 5.07 2.36
C VAL A 79 14.79 4.30 1.55
N VAL A 80 14.02 3.45 2.20
CA VAL A 80 12.92 2.69 1.61
C VAL A 80 11.62 3.14 2.26
N CYS A 81 10.70 3.64 1.43
CA CYS A 81 9.35 4.01 1.85
C CYS A 81 8.38 2.86 1.53
N THR A 82 7.62 2.40 2.52
CA THR A 82 6.57 1.37 2.33
C THR A 82 5.24 1.80 2.96
N ASP A 83 4.19 1.03 2.68
CA ASP A 83 2.94 1.08 3.43
C ASP A 83 3.10 0.40 4.80
N GLU A 84 1.98 0.18 5.49
CA GLU A 84 1.91 -0.44 6.82
C GLU A 84 2.17 -1.96 6.87
N TYR A 85 2.61 -2.58 5.77
CA TYR A 85 2.63 -4.04 5.71
C TYR A 85 3.88 -4.69 6.36
N ASP A 86 3.65 -5.63 7.28
CA ASP A 86 4.65 -6.25 8.18
C ASP A 86 5.81 -7.02 7.50
N ILE A 87 5.70 -7.37 6.21
CA ILE A 87 6.80 -8.00 5.49
C ILE A 87 8.01 -7.08 5.38
N TYR A 88 7.81 -5.77 5.54
CA TYR A 88 8.86 -4.78 5.42
C TYR A 88 9.58 -4.48 6.74
N ASP A 89 9.08 -4.98 7.87
CA ASP A 89 9.62 -4.70 9.22
C ASP A 89 11.09 -5.09 9.41
N ARG A 90 11.62 -5.98 8.56
CA ARG A 90 13.04 -6.39 8.61
C ARG A 90 13.97 -5.49 7.80
N LEU A 91 13.47 -4.47 7.10
CA LEU A 91 14.30 -3.52 6.35
C LEU A 91 15.42 -2.90 7.20
N PRO A 92 15.18 -2.43 8.45
CA PRO A 92 16.25 -1.94 9.31
C PRO A 92 17.32 -2.99 9.63
N VAL A 93 16.90 -4.23 9.89
CA VAL A 93 17.80 -5.36 10.16
C VAL A 93 18.64 -5.72 8.92
N TRP A 94 18.11 -5.49 7.72
CA TRP A 94 18.83 -5.68 6.46
C TRP A 94 19.69 -4.48 6.06
N GLY A 95 19.75 -3.43 6.86
CA GLY A 95 20.61 -2.26 6.66
C GLY A 95 19.98 -1.13 5.85
N TYR A 96 18.65 -1.03 5.82
CA TYR A 96 17.93 0.06 5.15
C TYR A 96 17.35 1.05 6.16
N MET A 97 17.30 2.33 5.81
CA MET A 97 16.48 3.30 6.53
C MET A 97 15.03 3.09 6.10
N HIS A 98 14.15 2.79 7.04
CA HIS A 98 12.76 2.43 6.75
C HIS A 98 11.81 3.54 7.18
N CYS A 99 11.09 4.09 6.22
CA CYS A 99 10.00 5.02 6.44
C CYS A 99 8.68 4.35 6.04
N THR A 100 7.63 4.52 6.83
CA THR A 100 6.32 3.91 6.57
C THR A 100 5.24 4.97 6.48
N VAL A 101 4.26 4.78 5.60
CA VAL A 101 2.96 5.45 5.70
C VAL A 101 1.89 4.45 6.13
N CYS A 102 0.92 4.88 6.94
CA CYS A 102 -0.15 4.02 7.43
C CYS A 102 -1.51 4.39 6.85
N HIS A 103 -1.92 3.71 5.77
CA HIS A 103 -3.20 3.98 5.11
C HIS A 103 -4.39 3.67 6.02
N ALA A 104 -4.28 2.65 6.88
CA ALA A 104 -5.28 2.35 7.90
C ALA A 104 -5.52 3.52 8.88
N ALA A 105 -4.50 4.36 9.13
CA ALA A 105 -4.60 5.56 9.95
C ALA A 105 -5.05 6.80 9.15
N GLY A 106 -5.28 6.68 7.85
CA GLY A 106 -5.56 7.80 6.95
C GLY A 106 -4.32 8.62 6.59
N GLU A 107 -3.13 8.08 6.79
CA GLU A 107 -1.86 8.69 6.42
C GLU A 107 -1.42 8.18 5.04
N PHE A 108 -1.27 9.11 4.08
CA PHE A 108 -0.90 8.79 2.69
C PHE A 108 0.43 9.41 2.28
N ALA A 109 0.86 10.46 2.97
CA ALA A 109 2.16 11.10 2.79
C ALA A 109 2.55 11.81 4.09
N ARG A 110 3.84 11.83 4.42
CA ARG A 110 4.39 12.57 5.55
C ARG A 110 5.49 13.52 5.08
N ASP A 111 5.47 14.69 5.69
CA ASP A 111 6.50 15.72 5.68
C ASP A 111 7.26 15.59 7.00
N ASP A 112 8.44 14.97 6.95
CA ASP A 112 9.21 14.68 8.18
C ASP A 112 10.11 15.86 8.60
N ASP A 113 10.37 16.84 7.72
CA ASP A 113 11.25 18.00 8.01
C ASP A 113 10.51 19.36 8.13
N GLY A 114 9.23 19.39 7.77
CA GLY A 114 8.34 20.53 7.91
C GLY A 114 8.50 21.59 6.82
N ASP A 115 9.13 21.27 5.68
CA ASP A 115 9.35 22.22 4.57
C ASP A 115 8.12 22.37 3.64
N GLY A 116 7.08 21.56 3.86
CA GLY A 116 5.84 21.54 3.08
C GLY A 116 5.88 20.59 1.87
N PHE A 117 6.99 19.90 1.64
CA PHE A 117 7.09 18.75 0.75
C PHE A 117 6.85 17.46 1.55
N CYS A 118 6.35 16.41 0.91
CA CYS A 118 6.13 15.12 1.60
C CYS A 118 7.03 14.07 0.97
N GLU A 119 8.20 13.82 1.57
CA GLU A 119 9.21 12.89 1.07
C GLU A 119 8.81 11.44 1.33
N VAL A 120 8.02 11.20 2.38
CA VAL A 120 7.65 9.87 2.83
C VAL A 120 6.26 9.52 2.30
N HIS A 121 6.24 8.75 1.22
CA HIS A 121 5.01 8.26 0.59
C HIS A 121 5.29 7.06 -0.33
N VAL A 122 4.27 6.29 -0.68
CA VAL A 122 4.35 5.19 -1.67
C VAL A 122 3.66 5.50 -3.01
N ASN A 123 3.09 6.71 -3.15
CA ASN A 123 2.27 7.13 -4.29
C ASN A 123 2.88 6.91 -5.68
N THR A 124 4.21 6.97 -5.82
CA THR A 124 4.87 6.74 -7.12
C THR A 124 4.60 5.33 -7.64
N LEU A 125 4.71 4.32 -6.76
CA LEU A 125 4.45 2.94 -7.12
C LEU A 125 2.94 2.68 -7.22
N GLU A 126 2.13 3.27 -6.33
CA GLU A 126 0.67 3.13 -6.40
C GLU A 126 0.10 3.71 -7.70
N GLY A 127 0.59 4.88 -8.12
CA GLY A 127 0.21 5.51 -9.38
C GLY A 127 0.60 4.66 -10.59
N PHE A 128 1.68 3.89 -10.51
CA PHE A 128 2.07 2.94 -11.56
C PHE A 128 1.04 1.81 -11.74
N TRP A 129 0.32 1.42 -10.68
CA TRP A 129 -0.70 0.36 -10.72
C TRP A 129 -2.12 0.85 -11.09
N SER A 130 -2.29 2.14 -11.37
CA SER A 130 -3.61 2.77 -11.56
C SER A 130 -4.23 2.56 -12.94
#